data_AF-A0A523RYK3-F1
#
_entry.id   AF-A0A523RYK3-F1
#
_cell.length_a   1.000
_cell.length_b   1.000
_cell.length_c   1.000
_cell.angle_alpha   90.00
_cell.angle_beta   90.00
_cell.angle_gamma   90.00
#
_symmetry.space_group_name_H-M   'P 1'
#
loop_
_entity.id
_entity.type
_entity.pdbx_description
1 polymer ?
#
loop_
_entity_poly.entity_id
_entity_poly.type
_entity_poly.pdbx_seq_one_letter_code
_entity_poly.pdbx_strand_id
1 'polypeptide(L)'
;MQLPVYNMLTFVIFLQALLLQTFWLFIGRRARNKYLYDIMHFKEPTSVMSKYYHWRVTRFMNAVVEGILFQFILVGSLMVVSIFIADLSLFMDSILFVAFVMILSFVSSMQMARRVKEINDQENTIVTSIGTSTDKFGIARAMVDNLFMQGSMGDGRVWFALYRIAQLPNPIGYIIRDVLFEKNREVARSMKYAKKDDPFSTPDSGPGIES
;
A
#
# COMPACT_ATOMS: atom_id res chain seq x y z
N MET A 1 -40.29 29.53 -7.78
CA MET A 1 -38.84 29.81 -7.62
C MET A 1 -38.31 28.94 -6.47
N GLN A 2 -38.08 27.64 -6.72
CA GLN A 2 -37.66 26.63 -5.71
C GLN A 2 -36.21 26.21 -5.97
N LEU A 3 -35.30 27.18 -6.04
CA LEU A 3 -33.88 26.95 -6.36
C LEU A 3 -32.92 26.74 -5.16
N PRO A 4 -33.26 26.97 -3.87
CA PRO A 4 -32.25 26.83 -2.82
C PRO A 4 -32.10 25.38 -2.30
N VAL A 5 -33.20 24.62 -2.15
CA VAL A 5 -33.15 23.30 -1.47
C VAL A 5 -32.53 22.20 -2.35
N TYR A 6 -32.86 22.16 -3.64
CA TYR A 6 -32.32 21.15 -4.57
C TYR A 6 -30.80 21.32 -4.77
N ASN A 7 -30.33 22.57 -4.85
CA ASN A 7 -28.91 22.89 -4.90
C ASN A 7 -28.20 22.54 -3.59
N MET A 8 -28.83 22.77 -2.44
CA MET A 8 -28.27 22.43 -1.14
C MET A 8 -28.15 20.91 -0.92
N LEU A 9 -29.18 20.13 -1.25
CA LEU A 9 -29.16 18.66 -1.11
C LEU A 9 -28.11 18.03 -2.04
N THR A 10 -28.07 18.46 -3.31
CA THR A 10 -27.07 18.00 -4.28
C THR A 10 -25.64 18.30 -3.79
N PHE A 11 -25.42 19.51 -3.28
CA PHE A 11 -24.13 19.89 -2.70
C PHE A 11 -23.75 19.01 -1.49
N VAL A 12 -24.70 18.75 -0.58
CA VAL A 12 -24.47 17.87 0.58
C VAL A 12 -24.14 16.44 0.15
N ILE A 13 -24.82 15.90 -0.86
CA ILE A 13 -24.53 14.56 -1.42
C ILE A 13 -23.08 14.49 -1.91
N PHE A 14 -22.64 15.46 -2.71
CA PHE A 14 -21.26 15.51 -3.20
C PHE A 14 -20.25 15.65 -2.05
N LEU A 15 -20.51 16.55 -1.10
CA LEU A 15 -19.62 16.77 0.04
C LEU A 15 -19.48 15.49 0.88
N GLN A 16 -20.59 14.83 1.20
CA GLN A 16 -20.60 13.59 1.97
C GLN A 16 -19.85 12.46 1.25
N ALA A 17 -20.06 12.32 -0.06
CA ALA A 17 -19.36 11.33 -0.87
C ALA A 17 -17.84 11.56 -0.87
N LEU A 18 -17.40 12.81 -1.05
CA LEU A 18 -15.99 13.18 -1.01
C LEU A 18 -15.37 12.95 0.38
N LEU A 19 -16.10 13.26 1.44
CA LEU A 19 -15.65 13.02 2.81
C LEU A 19 -15.43 11.53 3.06
N LEU A 20 -16.40 10.68 2.69
CA LEU A 20 -16.28 9.24 2.83
C LEU A 20 -15.16 8.66 1.97
N GLN A 21 -15.02 9.11 0.73
CA GLN A 21 -13.94 8.67 -0.14
C GLN A 21 -12.57 9.07 0.43
N THR A 22 -12.44 10.28 0.96
CA THR A 22 -11.21 10.77 1.60
C THR A 22 -10.88 9.95 2.84
N PHE A 23 -11.88 9.69 3.70
CA PHE A 23 -11.73 8.87 4.89
C PHE A 23 -11.31 7.43 4.55
N TRP A 24 -11.94 6.83 3.54
CA TRP A 24 -11.60 5.49 3.07
C TRP A 24 -10.17 5.39 2.55
N LEU A 25 -9.76 6.36 1.74
CA LEU A 25 -8.38 6.45 1.23
C LEU A 25 -7.37 6.67 2.36
N PHE A 26 -7.72 7.47 3.38
CA PHE A 26 -6.88 7.70 4.54
C PHE A 26 -6.64 6.42 5.33
N ILE A 27 -7.70 5.66 5.64
CA ILE A 27 -7.59 4.35 6.30
C ILE A 27 -6.73 3.41 5.46
N GLY A 28 -7.00 3.31 4.15
CA GLY A 28 -6.23 2.45 3.25
C GLY A 28 -4.74 2.80 3.22
N ARG A 29 -4.37 4.09 3.21
CA ARG A 29 -2.97 4.54 3.26
C ARG A 29 -2.32 4.23 4.60
N ARG A 30 -3.01 4.47 5.71
CA ARG A 30 -2.49 4.19 7.06
C ARG A 30 -2.27 2.69 7.26
N ALA A 31 -3.21 1.87 6.81
CA ALA A 31 -3.13 0.42 6.85
C ALA A 31 -1.97 -0.11 6.00
N ARG A 32 -1.82 0.40 4.76
CA ARG A 32 -0.67 0.08 3.90
C ARG A 32 0.65 0.38 4.57
N ASN A 33 0.82 1.59 5.11
CA ASN A 33 2.10 2.02 5.69
C ASN A 33 2.48 1.15 6.90
N LYS A 34 1.49 0.77 7.72
CA LYS A 34 1.72 -0.11 8.85
C LYS A 34 2.09 -1.53 8.42
N TYR A 35 1.39 -2.06 7.41
CA TYR A 35 1.73 -3.37 6.84
C TYR A 35 3.12 -3.39 6.18
N LEU A 36 3.45 -2.35 5.41
CA LEU A 36 4.77 -2.15 4.82
C LEU A 36 5.86 -2.16 5.89
N TYR A 37 5.64 -1.44 6.99
CA TYR A 37 6.57 -1.43 8.11
C TYR A 37 6.79 -2.83 8.68
N ASP A 38 5.72 -3.60 8.89
CA ASP A 38 5.80 -4.97 9.44
C ASP A 38 6.62 -5.90 8.51
N ILE A 39 6.29 -5.93 7.21
CA ILE A 39 6.98 -6.83 6.25
C ILE A 39 8.44 -6.44 6.01
N MET A 40 8.78 -5.15 6.01
CA MET A 40 10.16 -4.69 5.85
C MET A 40 11.06 -5.07 7.03
N HIS A 41 10.47 -5.32 8.20
CA HIS A 41 11.19 -5.81 9.39
C HIS A 41 11.03 -7.31 9.59
N PHE A 42 10.49 -8.03 8.61
CA PHE A 42 10.23 -9.47 8.68
C PHE A 42 9.41 -9.90 9.90
N LYS A 43 8.41 -9.08 10.24
CA LYS A 43 7.44 -9.35 11.30
C LYS A 43 6.10 -9.73 10.67
N GLU A 44 5.43 -10.69 11.30
CA GLU A 44 4.05 -10.99 10.94
C GLU A 44 3.13 -9.79 11.21
N PRO A 45 2.07 -9.61 10.41
CA PRO A 45 1.10 -8.54 10.59
C PRO A 45 0.33 -8.73 11.91
N THR A 46 0.73 -8.03 12.97
CA THR A 46 0.12 -8.16 14.30
C THR A 46 -1.05 -7.22 14.52
N SER A 47 -0.94 -5.98 14.03
CA SER A 47 -1.96 -4.95 14.25
C SER A 47 -3.20 -5.12 13.36
N VAL A 48 -4.38 -4.69 13.84
CA VAL A 48 -5.65 -4.77 13.09
C VAL A 48 -5.53 -4.15 11.69
N MET A 49 -4.92 -2.97 11.59
CA MET A 49 -4.72 -2.27 10.31
C MET A 49 -3.77 -3.03 9.37
N SER A 50 -2.72 -3.64 9.91
CA SER A 50 -1.78 -4.45 9.14
C SER A 50 -2.43 -5.74 8.64
N LYS A 51 -3.19 -6.43 9.50
CA LYS A 51 -3.99 -7.61 9.14
C LYS A 51 -5.04 -7.32 8.08
N TYR A 52 -5.75 -6.18 8.20
CA TYR A 52 -6.70 -5.74 7.19
C TYR A 52 -6.02 -5.50 5.84
N TYR A 53 -4.88 -4.79 5.82
CA TYR A 53 -4.18 -4.55 4.56
C TYR A 53 -3.60 -5.85 3.98
N HIS A 54 -3.08 -6.74 4.82
CA HIS A 54 -2.64 -8.08 4.42
C HIS A 54 -3.77 -8.82 3.70
N TRP A 55 -4.93 -8.96 4.34
CA TRP A 55 -6.12 -9.59 3.76
C TRP A 55 -6.50 -8.95 2.42
N ARG A 56 -6.50 -7.61 2.34
CA ARG A 56 -6.83 -6.88 1.11
C ARG A 56 -5.91 -7.26 -0.05
N VAL A 57 -4.60 -7.38 0.19
CA VAL A 57 -3.63 -7.64 -0.88
C VAL A 57 -3.49 -9.12 -1.23
N THR A 58 -3.88 -10.05 -0.35
CA THR A 58 -3.73 -11.50 -0.57
C THR A 58 -4.41 -11.98 -1.85
N ARG A 59 -5.60 -11.44 -2.17
CA ARG A 59 -6.39 -11.85 -3.33
C ARG A 59 -7.02 -10.65 -3.99
N PHE A 60 -7.04 -10.63 -5.32
CA PHE A 60 -7.78 -9.64 -6.11
C PHE A 60 -9.24 -9.55 -5.67
N MET A 61 -9.88 -10.70 -5.42
CA MET A 61 -11.28 -10.75 -4.97
C MET A 61 -11.52 -10.04 -3.64
N ASN A 62 -10.54 -10.03 -2.72
CA ASN A 62 -10.70 -9.32 -1.44
C ASN A 62 -10.77 -7.81 -1.66
N ALA A 63 -9.95 -7.28 -2.57
CA ALA A 63 -10.00 -5.87 -2.96
C ALA A 63 -11.29 -5.50 -3.70
N VAL A 64 -11.85 -6.42 -4.50
CA VAL A 64 -13.18 -6.24 -5.13
C VAL A 64 -14.29 -6.22 -4.08
N VAL A 65 -14.30 -7.17 -3.15
CA VAL A 65 -15.27 -7.25 -2.04
C VAL A 65 -15.21 -5.98 -1.18
N GLU A 66 -14.02 -5.47 -0.88
CA GLU A 66 -13.85 -4.20 -0.19
C GLU A 66 -14.47 -3.03 -0.98
N GLY A 67 -14.26 -2.97 -2.29
CA GLY A 67 -14.86 -1.95 -3.15
C GLY A 67 -16.39 -2.00 -3.14
N ILE A 68 -16.97 -3.20 -3.18
CA ILE A 68 -18.41 -3.41 -3.08
C ILE A 68 -18.93 -2.99 -1.70
N LEU A 69 -18.24 -3.37 -0.62
CA LEU A 69 -18.58 -2.96 0.74
C LEU A 69 -18.59 -1.43 0.87
N PHE A 70 -17.57 -0.75 0.32
CA PHE A 70 -17.48 0.70 0.31
C PHE A 70 -18.68 1.33 -0.43
N GLN A 71 -19.11 0.75 -1.55
CA GLN A 71 -20.29 1.22 -2.28
C GLN A 71 -21.56 1.12 -1.44
N PHE A 72 -21.78 -0.01 -0.76
CA PHE A 72 -22.93 -0.15 0.14
C PHE A 72 -22.91 0.88 1.28
N ILE A 73 -21.75 1.11 1.88
CA ILE A 73 -21.58 2.12 2.93
C ILE A 73 -21.87 3.52 2.37
N LEU A 74 -21.34 3.84 1.20
CA LEU A 74 -21.55 5.12 0.53
C LEU A 74 -23.03 5.37 0.25
N VAL A 75 -23.70 4.45 -0.45
CA VAL A 75 -25.13 4.58 -0.76
C VAL A 75 -25.98 4.64 0.49
N GLY A 76 -25.73 3.75 1.46
CA GLY A 76 -26.43 3.75 2.74
C GLY A 76 -26.27 5.07 3.49
N SER A 77 -25.05 5.63 3.52
CA SER A 77 -24.80 6.92 4.15
C SER A 77 -25.51 8.08 3.45
N LEU A 78 -25.56 8.08 2.11
CA LEU A 78 -26.25 9.10 1.33
C LEU A 78 -27.76 9.03 1.58
N MET A 79 -28.33 7.82 1.58
CA MET A 79 -29.74 7.61 1.88
C MET A 79 -30.09 8.11 3.29
N VAL A 80 -29.30 7.77 4.31
CA VAL A 80 -29.49 8.24 5.68
C VAL A 80 -29.44 9.76 5.76
N VAL A 81 -28.41 10.39 5.17
CA VAL A 81 -28.26 11.85 5.17
C VAL A 81 -29.41 12.54 4.46
N SER A 82 -29.87 12.02 3.32
CA SER A 82 -31.01 12.59 2.59
C SER A 82 -32.31 12.49 3.37
N ILE A 83 -32.58 11.38 4.05
CA ILE A 83 -33.77 11.22 4.90
C ILE A 83 -33.77 12.21 6.08
N PHE A 84 -32.60 12.49 6.67
CA PHE A 84 -32.51 13.43 7.80
C PHE A 84 -32.67 14.91 7.40
N ILE A 85 -32.23 15.29 6.21
CA ILE A 85 -32.23 16.70 5.77
C ILE A 85 -33.54 17.08 5.07
N ALA A 86 -34.12 16.14 4.32
CA ALA A 86 -35.24 16.40 3.44
C ALA A 86 -36.28 15.26 3.59
N ASP A 87 -36.40 14.41 2.58
CA ASP A 87 -37.29 13.25 2.55
C ASP A 87 -36.82 12.24 1.50
N LEU A 88 -37.49 11.08 1.43
CA LEU A 88 -37.17 10.04 0.44
C LEU A 88 -37.48 10.49 -0.99
N SER A 89 -38.45 11.39 -1.19
CA SER A 89 -38.83 11.88 -2.51
C SER A 89 -37.69 12.67 -3.16
N LEU A 90 -37.09 13.61 -2.43
CA LEU A 90 -35.99 14.43 -2.94
C LEU A 90 -34.70 13.62 -3.16
N PHE A 91 -34.51 12.53 -2.42
CA PHE A 91 -33.46 11.55 -2.72
C PHE A 91 -33.67 10.88 -4.08
N MET A 92 -34.91 10.45 -4.37
CA MET A 92 -35.26 9.85 -5.66
C MET A 92 -35.11 10.86 -6.81
N ASP A 93 -35.44 12.12 -6.59
CA ASP A 93 -35.22 13.19 -7.58
C ASP A 93 -33.72 13.45 -7.85
N SER A 94 -32.85 13.04 -6.92
CA SER A 94 -31.39 13.16 -7.01
C SER A 94 -30.71 11.86 -7.44
N ILE A 95 -31.46 10.84 -7.84
CA ILE A 95 -30.93 9.50 -8.14
C ILE A 95 -29.85 9.50 -9.23
N LEU A 96 -29.93 10.42 -10.20
CA LEU A 96 -28.93 10.56 -11.25
C LEU A 96 -27.58 11.04 -10.68
N PHE A 97 -27.58 11.95 -9.71
CA PHE A 97 -26.37 12.41 -9.03
C PHE A 97 -25.78 11.29 -8.17
N VAL A 98 -26.63 10.56 -7.45
CA VAL A 98 -26.21 9.40 -6.65
C VAL A 98 -25.59 8.33 -7.55
N ALA A 99 -26.22 8.02 -8.69
CA ALA A 99 -25.70 7.08 -9.68
C ALA A 99 -24.34 7.53 -10.25
N PHE A 100 -24.20 8.82 -10.55
CA PHE A 100 -22.92 9.38 -11.01
C PHE A 100 -21.81 9.20 -9.96
N VAL A 101 -22.08 9.53 -8.70
CA VAL A 101 -21.15 9.34 -7.59
C VAL A 101 -20.79 7.86 -7.39
N MET A 102 -21.77 6.96 -7.49
CA MET A 102 -21.54 5.51 -7.42
C MET A 102 -20.60 5.04 -8.53
N ILE A 103 -20.81 5.47 -9.77
CA ILE A 103 -19.96 5.10 -10.92
C ILE A 103 -18.52 5.58 -10.69
N LEU A 104 -18.32 6.83 -10.28
CA LEU A 104 -16.98 7.36 -9.99
C LEU A 104 -16.29 6.58 -8.85
N SER A 105 -17.03 6.29 -7.79
CA SER A 105 -16.53 5.49 -6.66
C SER A 105 -16.20 4.05 -7.08
N PHE A 106 -16.94 3.51 -8.05
CA PHE A 106 -16.74 2.15 -8.55
C PHE A 106 -15.47 2.10 -9.39
N VAL A 107 -15.28 3.06 -10.29
CA VAL A 107 -14.04 3.21 -11.07
C VAL A 107 -12.84 3.34 -10.14
N SER A 108 -12.93 4.18 -9.10
CA SER A 108 -11.85 4.34 -8.11
C SER A 108 -11.51 3.03 -7.39
N SER A 109 -12.54 2.30 -6.93
CA SER A 109 -12.37 0.99 -6.27
C SER A 109 -11.79 -0.05 -7.22
N MET A 110 -12.22 -0.05 -8.48
CA MET A 110 -11.73 -0.97 -9.51
C MET A 110 -10.27 -0.69 -9.87
N GLN A 111 -9.85 0.58 -9.95
CA GLN A 111 -8.44 0.94 -10.14
C GLN A 111 -7.57 0.39 -9.01
N MET A 112 -8.05 0.47 -7.76
CA MET A 112 -7.35 -0.07 -6.61
C MET A 112 -7.29 -1.60 -6.63
N ALA A 113 -8.39 -2.27 -7.01
CA ALA A 113 -8.41 -3.72 -7.17
C ALA A 113 -7.45 -4.18 -8.27
N ARG A 114 -7.41 -3.49 -9.42
CA ARG A 114 -6.44 -3.76 -10.51
C ARG A 114 -5.00 -3.65 -10.03
N ARG A 115 -4.66 -2.64 -9.21
CA ARG A 115 -3.33 -2.52 -8.60
C ARG A 115 -2.98 -3.72 -7.72
N VAL A 116 -3.95 -4.26 -6.96
CA VAL A 116 -3.75 -5.48 -6.17
C VAL A 116 -3.55 -6.69 -7.07
N LYS A 117 -4.27 -6.78 -8.19
CA LYS A 117 -4.06 -7.83 -9.19
C LYS A 117 -2.63 -7.79 -9.73
N GLU A 118 -2.16 -6.62 -10.17
CA GLU A 118 -0.82 -6.42 -10.71
C GLU A 118 0.27 -6.86 -9.72
N ILE A 119 0.10 -6.56 -8.42
CA ILE A 119 1.01 -7.01 -7.36
C ILE A 119 1.02 -8.55 -7.24
N ASN A 120 -0.16 -9.18 -7.25
CA ASN A 120 -0.25 -10.63 -7.15
C ASN A 120 0.31 -11.34 -8.38
N ASP A 121 0.10 -10.76 -9.58
CA ASP A 121 0.67 -11.28 -10.81
C ASP A 121 2.21 -11.22 -10.77
N GLN A 122 2.78 -10.08 -10.34
CA GLN A 122 4.23 -9.94 -10.14
C GLN A 122 4.79 -10.93 -9.12
N GLU A 123 4.10 -11.14 -7.99
CA GLU A 123 4.48 -12.13 -7.00
C GLU A 123 4.55 -13.55 -7.58
N ASN A 124 3.53 -13.93 -8.33
CA ASN A 124 3.49 -15.23 -9.01
C ASN A 124 4.63 -15.36 -10.03
N THR A 125 4.95 -14.29 -10.77
CA THR A 125 6.10 -14.28 -11.69
C THR A 125 7.42 -14.48 -10.96
N ILE A 126 7.65 -13.82 -9.82
CA ILE A 126 8.86 -13.99 -9.00
C ILE A 126 8.95 -15.42 -8.45
N VAL A 127 7.86 -15.93 -7.87
CA VAL A 127 7.82 -17.30 -7.34
C VAL A 127 8.08 -18.32 -8.45
N THR A 128 7.51 -18.12 -9.63
CA THR A 128 7.71 -19.03 -10.78
C THR A 128 9.15 -18.97 -11.27
N SER A 129 9.70 -17.77 -11.51
CA SER A 129 11.07 -17.60 -12.03
C SER A 129 12.14 -18.17 -11.10
N ILE A 130 12.01 -17.98 -9.79
CA ILE A 130 12.90 -18.60 -8.80
C ILE A 130 12.61 -20.10 -8.69
N GLY A 131 11.34 -20.50 -8.73
CA GLY A 131 10.93 -21.91 -8.58
C GLY A 131 11.46 -22.82 -9.70
N THR A 132 11.48 -22.34 -10.95
CA THR A 132 11.93 -23.08 -12.13
C THR A 132 13.44 -23.06 -12.35
N SER A 133 14.17 -22.21 -11.62
CA SER A 133 15.62 -22.08 -11.76
C SER A 133 16.39 -23.15 -11.00
N THR A 134 17.50 -23.60 -11.58
CA THR A 134 18.51 -24.42 -10.90
C THR A 134 19.28 -23.59 -9.87
N ASP A 135 19.64 -22.35 -10.21
CA ASP A 135 20.23 -21.37 -9.29
C ASP A 135 19.16 -20.39 -8.79
N LYS A 136 18.50 -20.77 -7.69
CA LYS A 136 17.45 -19.97 -7.06
C LYS A 136 17.99 -18.72 -6.37
N PHE A 137 19.19 -18.84 -5.79
CA PHE A 137 19.82 -17.77 -5.03
C PHE A 137 20.35 -16.68 -5.96
N GLY A 138 21.03 -17.06 -7.05
CA GLY A 138 21.55 -16.11 -8.04
C GLY A 138 20.44 -15.27 -8.69
N ILE A 139 19.30 -15.88 -9.02
CA ILE A 139 18.15 -15.12 -9.57
C ILE A 139 17.59 -14.14 -8.53
N ALA A 140 17.38 -14.58 -7.29
CA ALA A 140 16.88 -13.72 -6.22
C ALA A 140 17.83 -12.53 -5.98
N ARG A 141 19.15 -12.77 -5.97
CA ARG A 141 20.17 -11.73 -5.87
C ARG A 141 20.13 -10.76 -7.05
N ALA A 142 20.08 -11.26 -8.28
CA ALA A 142 20.01 -10.44 -9.47
C ALA A 142 18.77 -9.53 -9.49
N MET A 143 17.61 -10.04 -9.04
CA MET A 143 16.39 -9.23 -8.91
C MET A 143 16.55 -8.09 -7.90
N VAL A 144 17.07 -8.40 -6.71
CA VAL A 144 17.30 -7.40 -5.64
C VAL A 144 18.33 -6.36 -6.09
N ASP A 145 19.43 -6.80 -6.69
CA ASP A 145 20.49 -5.91 -7.18
C ASP A 145 19.98 -4.98 -8.29
N ASN A 146 19.19 -5.50 -9.24
CA ASN A 146 18.60 -4.69 -10.30
C ASN A 146 17.67 -3.62 -9.73
N LEU A 147 16.81 -3.96 -8.76
CA LEU A 147 15.95 -2.98 -8.09
C LEU A 147 16.75 -1.93 -7.32
N PHE A 148 17.87 -2.32 -6.69
CA PHE A 148 18.75 -1.36 -6.02
C PHE A 148 19.44 -0.42 -7.01
N MET A 149 19.88 -0.91 -8.17
CA MET A 149 20.50 -0.08 -9.23
C MET A 149 19.52 0.93 -9.81
N GLN A 150 18.23 0.61 -9.86
CA GLN A 150 17.18 1.54 -10.28
C GLN A 150 16.91 2.67 -9.26
N GLY A 151 17.43 2.56 -8.02
CA GLY A 151 17.34 3.58 -7.00
C GLY A 151 15.88 3.96 -6.66
N SER A 152 15.59 5.27 -6.58
CA SER A 152 14.23 5.78 -6.31
C SER A 152 13.23 5.50 -7.44
N MET A 153 13.72 5.11 -8.62
CA MET A 153 12.89 4.71 -9.78
C MET A 153 12.57 3.21 -9.80
N GLY A 154 13.09 2.43 -8.86
CA GLY A 154 12.77 1.00 -8.75
C GLY A 154 11.28 0.77 -8.54
N ASP A 155 10.71 -0.22 -9.23
CA ASP A 155 9.28 -0.53 -9.12
C ASP A 155 8.94 -0.96 -7.69
N GLY A 156 8.30 -0.06 -6.95
CA GLY A 156 7.89 -0.28 -5.55
C GLY A 156 6.95 -1.48 -5.37
N ARG A 157 6.32 -1.97 -6.45
CA ARG A 157 5.48 -3.17 -6.43
C ARG A 157 6.31 -4.44 -6.39
N VAL A 158 7.44 -4.47 -7.10
CA VAL A 158 8.38 -5.60 -7.05
C VAL A 158 9.04 -5.65 -5.68
N TRP A 159 9.43 -4.50 -5.12
CA TRP A 159 9.87 -4.41 -3.72
C TRP A 159 8.83 -4.98 -2.77
N PHE A 160 7.58 -4.56 -2.91
CA PHE A 160 6.47 -5.06 -2.09
C PHE A 160 6.30 -6.57 -2.21
N ALA A 161 6.34 -7.11 -3.42
CA ALA A 161 6.21 -8.54 -3.68
C ALA A 161 7.38 -9.33 -3.05
N LEU A 162 8.62 -8.88 -3.21
CA LEU A 162 9.80 -9.53 -2.60
C LEU A 162 9.68 -9.61 -1.07
N TYR A 163 9.33 -8.50 -0.41
CA TYR A 163 9.15 -8.49 1.05
C TYR A 163 7.99 -9.37 1.50
N ARG A 164 6.93 -9.50 0.70
CA ARG A 164 5.79 -10.38 1.00
C ARG A 164 6.17 -11.86 0.85
N ILE A 165 6.84 -12.24 -0.25
CA ILE A 165 7.32 -13.61 -0.46
C ILE A 165 8.31 -14.00 0.63
N ALA A 166 9.17 -13.08 1.07
CA ALA A 166 10.13 -13.32 2.14
C ALA A 166 9.49 -13.64 3.51
N GLN A 167 8.18 -13.36 3.70
CA GLN A 167 7.44 -13.79 4.90
C GLN A 167 6.94 -15.24 4.80
N LEU A 168 6.91 -15.84 3.61
CA LEU A 168 6.35 -17.18 3.43
C LEU A 168 7.31 -18.23 4.02
N PRO A 169 6.80 -19.21 4.79
CA PRO A 169 7.60 -20.27 5.39
C PRO A 169 7.95 -21.36 4.36
N ASN A 170 8.48 -20.98 3.21
CA ASN A 170 8.86 -21.87 2.12
C ASN A 170 10.31 -21.59 1.66
N PRO A 171 10.95 -22.52 0.92
CA PRO A 171 12.35 -22.37 0.52
C PRO A 171 12.62 -21.08 -0.28
N ILE A 172 11.68 -20.67 -1.14
CA ILE A 172 11.78 -19.44 -1.95
C ILE A 172 11.78 -18.20 -1.05
N GLY A 173 10.88 -18.16 -0.06
CA GLY A 173 10.76 -17.09 0.91
C GLY A 173 12.03 -16.93 1.74
N TYR A 174 12.59 -18.04 2.24
CA TYR A 174 13.87 -18.00 2.97
C TYR A 174 15.02 -17.50 2.11
N ILE A 175 15.14 -17.95 0.86
CA ILE A 175 16.17 -17.48 -0.07
C ILE A 175 16.07 -15.97 -0.30
N ILE A 176 14.88 -15.46 -0.61
CA ILE A 176 14.68 -14.02 -0.82
C ILE A 176 14.97 -13.24 0.47
N ARG A 177 14.54 -13.76 1.62
CA ARG A 177 14.81 -13.16 2.92
C ARG A 177 16.31 -13.01 3.18
N ASP A 178 17.07 -14.06 2.92
CA ASP A 178 18.51 -14.07 3.14
C ASP A 178 19.24 -13.09 2.21
N VAL A 179 18.85 -13.04 0.93
CA VAL A 179 19.35 -12.07 -0.04
C VAL A 179 19.05 -10.62 0.40
N LEU A 180 17.83 -10.34 0.88
CA LEU A 180 17.46 -9.02 1.39
C LEU A 180 18.29 -8.63 2.63
N PHE A 181 18.55 -9.57 3.54
CA PHE A 181 19.41 -9.33 4.70
C PHE A 181 20.87 -9.09 4.32
N GLU A 182 21.41 -9.88 3.37
CA GLU A 182 22.75 -9.68 2.83
C GLU A 182 22.87 -8.29 2.23
N LYS A 183 21.91 -7.89 1.40
CA LYS A 183 21.93 -6.58 0.75
C LYS A 183 21.85 -5.43 1.73
N ASN A 184 21.01 -5.54 2.76
CA ASN A 184 20.92 -4.53 3.81
C ASN A 184 22.25 -4.41 4.59
N ARG A 185 22.95 -5.53 4.83
CA ARG A 185 24.29 -5.53 5.45
C ARG A 185 25.33 -4.89 4.54
N GLU A 186 25.30 -5.16 3.23
CA GLU A 186 26.19 -4.51 2.24
C GLU A 186 26.02 -2.98 2.27
N VAL A 187 24.78 -2.50 2.23
CA VAL A 187 24.45 -1.06 2.28
C VAL A 187 24.86 -0.44 3.62
N ALA A 188 24.62 -1.12 4.74
CA ALA A 188 25.05 -0.64 6.05
C ALA A 188 26.58 -0.56 6.17
N ARG A 189 27.32 -1.46 5.52
CA ARG A 189 28.79 -1.39 5.44
C ARG A 189 29.23 -0.22 4.58
N SER A 190 28.69 -0.05 3.36
CA SER A 190 29.08 1.05 2.48
C SER A 190 28.81 2.43 3.09
N MET A 191 27.70 2.61 3.80
CA MET A 191 27.41 3.84 4.54
C MET A 191 28.40 4.10 5.69
N LYS A 192 28.85 3.04 6.39
CA LYS A 192 29.87 3.17 7.45
C LYS A 192 31.22 3.59 6.89
N TYR A 193 31.61 3.09 5.72
CA TYR A 193 32.84 3.50 5.05
C TYR A 193 32.73 4.93 4.50
N ALA A 194 31.63 5.28 3.85
CA ALA A 194 31.39 6.64 3.35
C ALA A 194 31.39 7.71 4.46
N LYS A 195 30.92 7.37 5.67
CA LYS A 195 30.95 8.27 6.83
C LYS A 195 32.33 8.38 7.48
N LYS A 196 33.22 7.42 7.21
CA LYS A 196 34.60 7.39 7.73
C LYS A 196 35.56 8.24 6.88
N ASP A 197 35.17 8.53 5.64
CA ASP A 197 35.94 9.32 4.68
C ASP A 197 35.54 10.81 4.65
N ASP A 198 34.82 11.30 5.67
CA ASP A 198 34.47 12.71 5.82
C ASP A 198 35.69 13.51 6.33
N PRO A 199 36.36 14.36 5.52
CA PRO A 199 37.66 14.97 5.87
C PRO A 199 37.57 16.11 6.91
N PHE A 200 36.37 16.38 7.43
CA PHE A 200 36.12 17.45 8.40
C PHE A 200 35.90 16.97 9.84
N SER A 201 36.11 15.68 10.13
CA SER A 201 36.41 15.29 11.51
C SER A 201 37.89 15.60 11.78
N THR A 202 38.13 16.68 12.53
CA THR A 202 39.46 17.08 13.00
C THR A 202 40.27 15.89 13.54
N PRO A 203 41.49 15.64 13.05
CA PRO A 203 42.46 14.85 13.78
C PRO A 203 43.08 15.70 14.89
N ASP A 204 43.52 15.06 15.97
CA ASP A 204 44.28 15.63 17.10
C ASP A 204 43.40 16.27 18.20
N SER A 205 43.51 15.94 19.49
CA SER A 205 44.72 15.57 20.24
C SER A 205 44.46 14.49 21.31
N GLY A 206 45.43 13.60 21.48
CA GLY A 206 45.57 12.87 22.75
C GLY A 206 46.00 13.79 23.90
N PRO A 207 45.97 13.28 25.13
CA PRO A 207 47.21 13.20 25.92
C PRO A 207 47.41 11.75 26.39
N GLY A 208 48.56 11.11 26.22
CA GLY A 208 49.83 11.45 26.87
C GLY A 208 49.88 10.71 28.21
N ILE A 209 50.54 9.54 28.26
CA ILE A 209 50.84 8.86 29.52
C ILE A 209 52.06 9.57 30.16
N GLU A 210 52.06 9.65 31.50
CA GLU A 210 53.13 10.06 32.45
C GLU A 210 52.97 11.46 33.11
N SER A 211 52.24 11.53 34.23
CA SER A 211 52.77 11.60 35.62
C SER A 211 51.65 11.39 36.63
#